data_AF-A0A388PK45-F1
#
_entry.id   AF-A0A388PK45-F1
#
_cell.length_a   1.000
_cell.length_b   1.000
_cell.length_c   1.000
_cell.angle_alpha   90.00
_cell.angle_beta   90.00
_cell.angle_gamma   90.00
#
_symmetry.space_group_name_H-M   'P 1'
#
loop_
_entity.id
_entity.type
_entity.pdbx_description
1 polymer ?
#
loop_
_entity_poly.entity_id
_entity_poly.type
_entity_poly.pdbx_seq_one_letter_code
_entity_poly.pdbx_strand_id
1 'polypeptide(L)'
;MKKSSCLLPLLALTFGNADLLAHVPPIEAKHRAMETVTAGESRLTFFLPAATGSTGPTPPLAAPFAAFAPKVGVRWDEKYLYVEAKGLPDHPLMAGIKSWQQQVPIPQTYVGDKAWRIPLHPVPAKEPMSAKTHFMRGAIALAANGIPIFNALNNRGDDAKKFGELDNFGGHCGKGDDYHYHDAPVFLEKTLGKGKPIAVALDGYPIYGFNEPDGGAVGKLDEFGGHETKALGYHYHAQKNYPYINGGFHGEVTEIDGQVDPQPSASHVRREGTAYSQQPLRGALIKDFVVAADGKNYALNYALNGKTLSVKYTANEDGTWTFIYSKPDGTTETETYKPGERRPGGAGGPGGERPKGGDGKGKGKGGKRPPATEQEGAKGEVGETGEQAQPGPGETDRPKGDRPKGGKGKGGKGGPGDPPGLIKPSPSDALKLNVYADNWFLLFINGKLRVVDPIEYMPHNVVSVDIMPEYPMTIAVMAMDNADPKTGLEYGNHIGDAGLIIRFSDGTVTDAKWKAKSFFKGPLNRDTANPQVRHESIPANWYAVDFDDSGWANATVYTEERVKPKESFDKARGDFAGAKFIWSEDLDLDNTVLFRTKVEAPAGYKPRWTAKPEVDLGEVTKQLLNR
;
A
#
# COMPACT_ATOMS: atom_id res chain seq x y z
N MET A 1 -32.50 4.57 60.07
CA MET A 1 -33.33 3.43 60.52
C MET A 1 -33.50 2.46 59.34
N LYS A 2 -33.13 1.17 59.56
CA LYS A 2 -33.51 -0.12 58.93
C LYS A 2 -33.82 -0.19 57.41
N LYS A 3 -32.96 -0.83 56.58
CA LYS A 3 -32.89 -2.27 56.11
C LYS A 3 -33.85 -2.55 54.93
N SER A 4 -33.62 -3.35 53.89
CA SER A 4 -32.60 -4.26 53.28
C SER A 4 -33.22 -4.66 51.90
N SER A 5 -32.58 -5.13 50.82
CA SER A 5 -31.55 -6.16 50.64
C SER A 5 -30.86 -6.04 49.28
N CYS A 6 -29.63 -6.53 49.24
CA CYS A 6 -28.67 -6.61 48.14
C CYS A 6 -28.54 -8.08 47.68
N LEU A 7 -28.21 -8.32 46.41
CA LEU A 7 -27.66 -9.61 45.95
C LEU A 7 -26.75 -9.38 44.73
N LEU A 8 -25.44 -9.55 44.95
CA LEU A 8 -24.42 -9.91 43.94
C LEU A 8 -24.30 -11.44 43.90
N PRO A 9 -23.82 -12.02 42.78
CA PRO A 9 -23.06 -13.25 42.83
C PRO A 9 -21.59 -13.00 42.51
N LEU A 10 -20.75 -13.39 43.46
CA LEU A 10 -19.33 -13.73 43.33
C LEU A 10 -19.28 -15.23 42.97
N LEU A 11 -18.45 -15.67 42.03
CA LEU A 11 -18.01 -17.06 42.01
C LEU A 11 -16.53 -17.19 41.63
N ALA A 12 -15.86 -18.00 42.45
CA ALA A 12 -14.44 -18.05 42.67
C ALA A 12 -13.69 -18.98 41.70
N LEU A 13 -12.43 -18.63 41.47
CA LEU A 13 -11.36 -19.51 41.00
C LEU A 13 -11.11 -20.64 42.00
N THR A 14 -10.92 -21.86 41.51
CA THR A 14 -10.10 -22.88 42.20
C THR A 14 -9.12 -23.50 41.22
N PHE A 15 -7.84 -23.47 41.60
CA PHE A 15 -6.74 -24.22 41.00
C PHE A 15 -6.64 -25.60 41.66
N GLY A 16 -6.18 -26.60 40.92
CA GLY A 16 -5.75 -27.88 41.48
C GLY A 16 -4.95 -28.71 40.47
N ASN A 17 -3.62 -28.66 40.58
CA ASN A 17 -2.69 -29.65 40.02
C ASN A 17 -2.67 -30.91 40.90
N ALA A 18 -2.48 -32.09 40.32
CA ALA A 18 -1.40 -33.04 40.65
C ALA A 18 -1.64 -34.45 40.05
N ASP A 19 -0.56 -35.04 39.53
CA ASP A 19 -0.40 -36.41 39.07
C ASP A 19 -0.73 -37.48 40.13
N LEU A 20 -1.22 -38.65 39.71
CA LEU A 20 -0.74 -39.95 40.21
C LEU A 20 -1.11 -41.12 39.28
N LEU A 21 -0.09 -41.82 38.80
CA LEU A 21 -0.15 -43.16 38.22
C LEU A 21 -0.57 -44.21 39.26
N ALA A 22 -1.47 -45.14 38.92
CA ALA A 22 -1.38 -46.55 39.37
C ALA A 22 -2.42 -47.48 38.71
N HIS A 23 -1.90 -48.50 38.03
CA HIS A 23 -2.35 -49.91 38.01
C HIS A 23 -3.77 -50.29 37.57
N VAL A 24 -3.82 -50.90 36.39
CA VAL A 24 -4.87 -51.81 35.91
C VAL A 24 -4.67 -53.21 36.51
N PRO A 25 -5.76 -53.92 36.88
CA PRO A 25 -5.86 -55.35 36.66
C PRO A 25 -7.05 -55.70 35.71
N PRO A 26 -6.97 -56.82 34.97
CA PRO A 26 -7.89 -57.10 33.87
C PRO A 26 -9.18 -57.75 34.38
N ILE A 27 -10.34 -57.30 33.89
CA ILE A 27 -11.60 -58.04 34.08
C ILE A 27 -12.26 -58.30 32.72
N GLU A 28 -12.73 -59.53 32.61
CA GLU A 28 -13.04 -60.30 31.42
C GLU A 28 -14.17 -59.74 30.54
N ALA A 29 -14.02 -60.00 29.24
CA ALA A 29 -14.98 -59.74 28.20
C ALA A 29 -16.21 -60.65 28.31
N LYS A 30 -17.21 -60.27 29.11
CA LYS A 30 -18.54 -60.92 29.05
C LYS A 30 -19.63 -60.11 29.74
N HIS A 31 -19.81 -58.85 29.35
CA HIS A 31 -21.11 -58.16 29.35
C HIS A 31 -21.06 -57.00 28.33
N ARG A 32 -21.05 -57.35 27.04
CA ARG A 32 -21.24 -56.42 25.94
C ARG A 32 -22.74 -56.29 25.68
N ALA A 33 -23.38 -55.30 26.27
CA ALA A 33 -24.63 -54.75 25.74
C ALA A 33 -24.26 -53.53 24.90
N MET A 34 -24.57 -53.58 23.60
CA MET A 34 -24.51 -52.43 22.71
C MET A 34 -25.58 -51.43 23.13
N GLU A 35 -25.19 -50.36 23.82
CA GLU A 35 -25.92 -49.10 23.76
C GLU A 35 -25.09 -48.12 22.94
N THR A 36 -25.65 -47.72 21.80
CA THR A 36 -25.17 -46.59 21.01
C THR A 36 -25.32 -45.34 21.86
N VAL A 37 -24.22 -44.87 22.45
CA VAL A 37 -24.12 -43.49 22.93
C VAL A 37 -24.10 -42.61 21.68
N THR A 38 -25.25 -42.06 21.31
CA THR A 38 -25.30 -40.88 20.47
C THR A 38 -24.48 -39.80 21.17
N ALA A 39 -23.38 -39.39 20.55
CA ALA A 39 -22.63 -38.22 20.97
C ALA A 39 -23.58 -37.03 20.94
N GLY A 40 -24.09 -36.64 22.11
CA GLY A 40 -24.82 -35.39 22.26
C GLY A 40 -23.87 -34.26 21.90
N GLU A 41 -24.17 -33.55 20.81
CA GLU A 41 -23.54 -32.28 20.50
C GLU A 41 -23.67 -31.37 21.73
N SER A 42 -22.56 -31.16 22.42
CA SER A 42 -22.48 -30.07 23.40
C SER A 42 -22.44 -28.76 22.62
N ARG A 43 -23.61 -28.28 22.18
CA ARG A 43 -23.77 -26.88 21.78
C ARG A 43 -23.63 -26.04 23.04
N LEU A 44 -22.43 -25.50 23.24
CA LEU A 44 -22.20 -24.42 24.20
C LEU A 44 -23.01 -23.20 23.71
N THR A 45 -24.23 -23.03 24.22
CA THR A 45 -25.00 -21.80 24.02
C THR A 45 -24.38 -20.71 24.88
N PHE A 46 -23.46 -19.94 24.31
CA PHE A 46 -23.10 -18.63 24.84
C PHE A 46 -24.32 -17.72 24.70
N PHE A 47 -25.09 -17.55 25.78
CA PHE A 47 -26.12 -16.52 25.84
C PHE A 47 -25.45 -15.16 25.97
N LEU A 48 -25.10 -14.56 24.83
CA LEU A 48 -24.87 -13.12 24.75
C LEU A 48 -26.25 -12.47 24.80
N PRO A 49 -26.56 -11.62 25.81
CA PRO A 49 -27.80 -10.86 25.76
C PRO A 49 -27.76 -9.99 24.50
N ALA A 50 -28.78 -10.14 23.65
CA ALA A 50 -28.92 -9.35 22.43
C ALA A 50 -28.84 -7.86 22.77
N ALA A 51 -27.86 -7.15 22.20
CA ALA A 51 -27.76 -5.72 22.38
C ALA A 51 -29.01 -5.04 21.80
N THR A 52 -29.40 -3.91 22.39
CA THR A 52 -30.52 -3.08 21.92
C THR A 52 -30.39 -2.84 20.41
N GLY A 53 -31.42 -3.22 19.65
CA GLY A 53 -31.45 -3.11 18.18
C GLY A 53 -31.17 -4.40 17.41
N SER A 54 -30.96 -5.53 18.09
CA SER A 54 -30.82 -6.83 17.43
C SER A 54 -32.19 -7.50 17.16
N THR A 55 -32.36 -8.12 16.01
CA THR A 55 -33.55 -8.91 15.67
C THR A 55 -33.20 -10.36 15.35
N GLY A 56 -34.01 -11.33 15.81
CA GLY A 56 -33.77 -12.75 15.57
C GLY A 56 -32.70 -13.39 16.48
N PRO A 57 -32.36 -14.68 16.26
CA PRO A 57 -31.40 -15.41 17.08
C PRO A 57 -29.97 -14.87 16.89
N THR A 58 -29.13 -15.00 17.91
CA THR A 58 -27.71 -14.58 17.84
C THR A 58 -26.97 -15.33 16.73
N PRO A 59 -26.41 -14.64 15.73
CA PRO A 59 -25.65 -15.29 14.68
C PRO A 59 -24.31 -15.80 15.26
N PRO A 60 -23.85 -17.02 14.88
CA PRO A 60 -22.57 -17.54 15.34
C PRO A 60 -21.38 -16.61 15.08
N LEU A 61 -21.45 -15.84 13.98
CA LEU A 61 -20.45 -14.87 13.56
C LEU A 61 -20.28 -13.69 14.54
N ALA A 62 -21.25 -13.45 15.44
CA ALA A 62 -21.13 -12.43 16.49
C ALA A 62 -20.19 -12.85 17.63
N ALA A 63 -19.98 -14.16 17.84
CA ALA A 63 -19.26 -14.68 19.01
C ALA A 63 -17.79 -14.20 19.11
N PRO A 64 -16.99 -14.17 18.02
CA PRO A 64 -15.62 -13.65 18.08
C PRO A 64 -15.57 -12.19 18.54
N PHE A 65 -16.45 -11.33 18.03
CA PHE A 65 -16.49 -9.92 18.39
C PHE A 65 -16.95 -9.69 19.83
N ALA A 66 -17.94 -10.44 20.28
CA ALA A 66 -18.48 -10.34 21.63
C ALA A 66 -17.47 -10.71 22.73
N ALA A 67 -16.43 -11.48 22.39
CA ALA A 67 -15.31 -11.76 23.30
C ALA A 67 -14.51 -10.51 23.70
N PHE A 68 -14.68 -9.40 22.98
CA PHE A 68 -14.02 -8.11 23.24
C PHE A 68 -14.97 -7.04 23.81
N ALA A 69 -16.14 -7.45 24.31
CA ALA A 69 -17.01 -6.57 25.07
C ALA A 69 -16.31 -6.06 26.35
N PRO A 70 -16.61 -4.82 26.82
CA PRO A 70 -17.56 -3.85 26.25
C PRO A 70 -16.96 -2.93 25.19
N LYS A 71 -15.69 -3.13 24.77
CA LYS A 71 -15.02 -2.25 23.80
C LYS A 71 -15.47 -2.51 22.37
N VAL A 72 -15.93 -3.72 22.10
CA VAL A 72 -16.62 -4.10 20.87
C VAL A 72 -18.09 -4.37 21.20
N GLY A 73 -18.97 -3.65 20.52
CA GLY A 73 -20.41 -3.88 20.54
C GLY A 73 -20.83 -4.70 19.31
N VAL A 74 -21.84 -5.53 19.47
CA VAL A 74 -22.45 -6.27 18.36
C VAL A 74 -23.96 -6.11 18.39
N ARG A 75 -24.55 -5.93 17.21
CA ARG A 75 -25.99 -6.04 16.97
C ARG A 75 -26.21 -6.64 15.59
N TRP A 76 -27.38 -7.20 15.33
CA TRP A 76 -27.64 -7.87 14.05
C TRP A 76 -29.08 -7.74 13.61
N ASP A 77 -29.31 -7.85 12.32
CA ASP A 77 -30.62 -8.12 11.76
C ASP A 77 -30.60 -9.41 10.92
N GLU A 78 -31.62 -9.66 10.12
CA GLU A 78 -31.69 -10.84 9.26
C GLU A 78 -30.62 -10.91 8.17
N LYS A 79 -29.97 -9.78 7.84
CA LYS A 79 -29.03 -9.66 6.72
C LYS A 79 -27.61 -9.42 7.17
N TYR A 80 -27.42 -8.63 8.22
CA TYR A 80 -26.13 -8.10 8.59
C TYR A 80 -25.82 -8.25 10.08
N LEU A 81 -24.56 -8.56 10.36
CA LEU A 81 -23.91 -8.29 11.63
C LEU A 81 -23.37 -6.86 11.59
N TYR A 82 -23.67 -6.10 12.62
CA TYR A 82 -23.11 -4.78 12.85
C TYR A 82 -22.14 -4.83 14.02
N VAL A 83 -20.93 -4.33 13.80
CA VAL A 83 -19.87 -4.31 14.81
C VAL A 83 -19.50 -2.87 15.12
N GLU A 84 -19.56 -2.54 16.40
CA GLU A 84 -19.32 -1.20 16.93
C GLU A 84 -18.01 -1.16 17.70
N ALA A 85 -17.16 -0.17 17.43
CA ALA A 85 -15.86 -0.04 18.08
C ALA A 85 -15.31 1.39 17.98
N LYS A 86 -14.33 1.70 18.85
CA LYS A 86 -13.58 2.96 18.81
C LYS A 86 -12.36 2.95 17.88
N GLY A 87 -12.09 1.85 17.18
CA GLY A 87 -10.94 1.76 16.28
C GLY A 87 -9.57 1.88 16.97
N LEU A 88 -9.48 1.61 18.28
CA LEU A 88 -8.23 1.49 19.03
C LEU A 88 -8.20 0.20 19.84
N PRO A 89 -7.20 -0.67 19.64
CA PRO A 89 -7.13 -1.96 20.33
C PRO A 89 -6.42 -1.90 21.68
N ASP A 90 -6.58 -2.98 22.43
CA ASP A 90 -5.94 -3.20 23.74
C ASP A 90 -4.60 -3.93 23.63
N HIS A 91 -3.71 -3.42 22.80
CA HIS A 91 -2.32 -3.87 22.76
C HIS A 91 -1.40 -2.66 22.50
N PRO A 92 -0.10 -2.78 22.78
CA PRO A 92 0.85 -1.73 22.41
C PRO A 92 0.75 -1.36 20.93
N LEU A 93 0.70 -0.07 20.61
CA LEU A 93 0.56 0.44 19.24
C LEU A 93 1.85 1.09 18.75
N MET A 94 2.02 1.13 17.44
CA MET A 94 3.01 1.94 16.69
C MET A 94 4.48 1.57 16.89
N ALA A 95 4.83 0.91 18.00
CA ALA A 95 6.20 0.49 18.30
C ALA A 95 6.75 -0.44 17.21
N GLY A 96 7.93 -0.13 16.70
CA GLY A 96 8.60 -0.91 15.66
C GLY A 96 8.50 -0.33 14.24
N ILE A 97 7.59 0.63 14.01
CA ILE A 97 7.46 1.30 12.70
C ILE A 97 8.74 2.09 12.38
N LYS A 98 9.28 1.84 11.18
CA LYS A 98 10.48 2.48 10.63
C LYS A 98 10.18 3.40 9.44
N SER A 99 9.14 3.08 8.67
CA SER A 99 8.62 3.91 7.59
C SER A 99 7.36 4.63 8.06
N TRP A 100 7.54 5.71 8.82
CA TRP A 100 6.44 6.41 9.48
C TRP A 100 5.97 7.63 8.68
N GLN A 101 4.67 7.69 8.33
CA GLN A 101 4.05 8.83 7.62
C GLN A 101 3.51 9.92 8.56
N GLN A 102 4.07 10.00 9.78
CA GLN A 102 3.71 10.99 10.80
C GLN A 102 2.27 10.88 11.35
N GLN A 103 1.56 9.78 11.04
CA GLN A 103 0.21 9.47 11.52
C GLN A 103 0.25 8.96 12.96
N VAL A 104 -0.74 9.29 13.78
CA VAL A 104 -0.81 8.86 15.19
C VAL A 104 -2.15 8.20 15.48
N PRO A 105 -2.26 7.33 16.51
CA PRO A 105 -3.53 6.70 16.84
C PRO A 105 -4.57 7.69 17.41
N ILE A 106 -5.59 8.02 16.63
CA ILE A 106 -6.76 8.76 17.12
C ILE A 106 -7.97 7.82 17.19
N PRO A 107 -8.69 7.77 18.32
CA PRO A 107 -9.91 6.97 18.42
C PRO A 107 -10.93 7.39 17.36
N GLN A 108 -11.38 6.41 16.60
CA GLN A 108 -12.49 6.54 15.66
C GLN A 108 -13.81 6.21 16.37
N THR A 109 -14.94 6.45 15.72
CA THR A 109 -16.26 6.15 16.32
C THR A 109 -17.15 5.46 15.30
N TYR A 110 -17.06 4.13 15.27
CA TYR A 110 -17.88 3.26 14.43
C TYR A 110 -19.05 2.75 15.25
N VAL A 111 -20.13 3.54 15.37
CA VAL A 111 -21.32 3.20 16.16
C VAL A 111 -22.60 3.59 15.41
N GLY A 112 -23.73 2.97 15.74
CA GLY A 112 -25.01 3.28 15.13
C GLY A 112 -24.97 3.09 13.61
N ASP A 113 -25.33 4.12 12.85
CA ASP A 113 -25.32 4.10 11.38
C ASP A 113 -23.91 4.04 10.77
N LYS A 114 -22.86 4.25 11.59
CA LYS A 114 -21.45 4.14 11.20
C LYS A 114 -20.79 2.86 11.71
N ALA A 115 -21.57 1.89 12.22
CA ALA A 115 -21.05 0.59 12.58
C ALA A 115 -20.51 -0.15 11.34
N TRP A 116 -19.51 -0.99 11.52
CA TRP A 116 -19.09 -1.93 10.48
C TRP A 116 -20.25 -2.86 10.15
N ARG A 117 -20.43 -3.18 8.87
CA ARG A 117 -21.54 -4.02 8.40
C ARG A 117 -20.99 -5.22 7.65
N ILE A 118 -21.30 -6.41 8.15
CA ILE A 118 -20.81 -7.68 7.61
C ILE A 118 -22.03 -8.54 7.22
N PRO A 119 -22.12 -9.08 6.00
CA PRO A 119 -23.24 -9.92 5.60
C PRO A 119 -23.24 -11.24 6.39
N LEU A 120 -24.41 -11.67 6.87
CA LEU A 120 -24.60 -12.94 7.59
C LEU A 120 -24.77 -14.14 6.65
N HIS A 121 -25.10 -13.86 5.39
CA HIS A 121 -25.36 -14.84 4.35
C HIS A 121 -24.47 -14.54 3.15
N PRO A 122 -23.16 -14.84 3.25
CA PRO A 122 -22.23 -14.60 2.17
C PRO A 122 -22.62 -15.44 0.94
N VAL A 123 -22.45 -14.87 -0.24
CA VAL A 123 -22.73 -15.52 -1.53
C VAL A 123 -21.41 -15.64 -2.30
N PRO A 124 -20.99 -16.84 -2.73
CA PRO A 124 -19.82 -16.99 -3.60
C PRO A 124 -19.95 -16.11 -4.86
N ALA A 125 -18.92 -15.32 -5.14
CA ALA A 125 -18.87 -14.48 -6.32
C ALA A 125 -18.68 -15.33 -7.59
N LYS A 126 -19.37 -14.94 -8.66
CA LYS A 126 -19.12 -15.52 -9.99
C LYS A 126 -17.76 -15.13 -10.55
N GLU A 127 -17.33 -13.92 -10.23
CA GLU A 127 -16.03 -13.35 -10.57
C GLU A 127 -15.42 -12.82 -9.26
N PRO A 128 -14.69 -13.67 -8.50
CA PRO A 128 -13.97 -13.24 -7.32
C PRO A 128 -13.00 -12.09 -7.61
N MET A 129 -12.77 -11.22 -6.62
CA MET A 129 -11.94 -10.02 -6.80
C MET A 129 -10.67 -10.10 -5.96
N SER A 130 -9.51 -9.95 -6.62
CA SER A 130 -8.20 -10.00 -5.96
C SER A 130 -7.83 -8.67 -5.31
N ALA A 131 -7.35 -8.73 -4.06
CA ALA A 131 -6.75 -7.58 -3.39
C ALA A 131 -5.40 -7.16 -4.01
N LYS A 132 -4.82 -7.93 -4.96
CA LYS A 132 -3.64 -7.49 -5.71
C LYS A 132 -3.92 -6.32 -6.65
N THR A 133 -5.14 -6.22 -7.15
CA THR A 133 -5.55 -5.22 -8.16
C THR A 133 -6.74 -4.38 -7.72
N HIS A 134 -7.40 -4.76 -6.62
CA HIS A 134 -8.57 -4.08 -6.05
C HIS A 134 -8.34 -3.75 -4.57
N PHE A 135 -9.22 -2.94 -3.99
CA PHE A 135 -9.27 -2.67 -2.55
C PHE A 135 -7.99 -2.07 -1.97
N MET A 136 -7.34 -1.17 -2.71
CA MET A 136 -6.15 -0.42 -2.26
C MET A 136 -6.48 0.68 -1.24
N ARG A 137 -7.76 0.85 -0.91
CA ARG A 137 -8.27 1.77 0.10
C ARG A 137 -9.30 1.05 0.97
N GLY A 138 -9.40 1.49 2.22
CA GLY A 138 -10.37 0.96 3.16
C GLY A 138 -10.08 -0.48 3.61
N ALA A 139 -10.99 -1.02 4.41
CA ALA A 139 -10.84 -2.34 4.97
C ALA A 139 -11.29 -3.42 3.99
N ILE A 140 -10.66 -4.59 4.09
CA ILE A 140 -11.06 -5.84 3.45
C ILE A 140 -11.61 -6.87 4.45
N ALA A 141 -11.32 -6.68 5.74
CA ALA A 141 -11.84 -7.49 6.82
C ALA A 141 -11.95 -6.68 8.12
N LEU A 142 -12.62 -7.23 9.11
CA LEU A 142 -12.69 -6.68 10.47
C LEU A 142 -12.17 -7.71 11.47
N ALA A 143 -11.14 -7.34 12.22
CA ALA A 143 -10.61 -8.17 13.30
C ALA A 143 -11.61 -8.29 14.45
N ALA A 144 -11.57 -9.41 15.18
CA ALA A 144 -12.49 -9.68 16.28
C ALA A 144 -12.46 -8.61 17.38
N ASN A 145 -11.32 -7.92 17.56
CA ASN A 145 -11.20 -6.79 18.48
C ASN A 145 -11.76 -5.46 17.94
N GLY A 146 -12.48 -5.48 16.81
CA GLY A 146 -13.14 -4.33 16.21
C GLY A 146 -12.22 -3.41 15.41
N ILE A 147 -11.00 -3.84 15.11
CA ILE A 147 -10.03 -3.08 14.31
C ILE A 147 -10.14 -3.47 12.84
N PRO A 148 -10.18 -2.49 11.91
CA PRO A 148 -10.21 -2.79 10.49
C PRO A 148 -8.91 -3.47 10.05
N ILE A 149 -9.02 -4.40 9.11
CA ILE A 149 -7.89 -5.02 8.42
C ILE A 149 -7.92 -4.52 6.98
N PHE A 150 -6.89 -3.80 6.59
CA PHE A 150 -6.70 -3.28 5.25
C PHE A 150 -5.90 -4.28 4.43
N ASN A 151 -5.85 -4.04 3.13
CA ASN A 151 -5.07 -4.82 2.19
C ASN A 151 -3.61 -4.92 2.63
N ALA A 152 -2.99 -6.10 2.57
CA ALA A 152 -1.56 -6.26 2.88
C ALA A 152 -0.64 -5.34 2.04
N LEU A 153 -1.13 -4.92 0.87
CA LEU A 153 -0.51 -3.89 0.05
C LEU A 153 -0.99 -2.50 0.45
N ASN A 154 -0.07 -1.53 0.53
CA ASN A 154 -0.44 -0.13 0.66
C ASN A 154 -0.89 0.45 -0.70
N ASN A 155 -1.28 1.73 -0.72
CA ASN A 155 -1.81 2.39 -1.92
C ASN A 155 -0.81 2.51 -3.09
N ARG A 156 0.47 2.15 -2.90
CA ARG A 156 1.49 2.06 -3.97
C ARG A 156 1.65 0.64 -4.52
N GLY A 157 0.93 -0.33 -3.97
CA GLY A 157 1.11 -1.75 -4.25
C GLY A 157 2.26 -2.40 -3.48
N ASP A 158 2.92 -1.71 -2.54
CA ASP A 158 4.00 -2.28 -1.75
C ASP A 158 3.46 -3.09 -0.57
N ASP A 159 4.11 -4.21 -0.25
CA ASP A 159 3.85 -5.00 0.97
C ASP A 159 4.23 -4.20 2.22
N ALA A 160 3.21 -3.71 2.94
CA ALA A 160 3.37 -2.78 4.07
C ALA A 160 4.24 -3.38 5.20
N LYS A 161 4.15 -4.70 5.40
CA LYS A 161 4.97 -5.43 6.39
C LYS A 161 6.43 -5.41 6.01
N LYS A 162 6.75 -5.70 4.74
CA LYS A 162 8.14 -5.68 4.25
C LYS A 162 8.72 -4.28 4.18
N PHE A 163 7.89 -3.26 3.96
CA PHE A 163 8.32 -1.87 3.88
C PHE A 163 8.57 -1.23 5.26
N GLY A 164 8.36 -1.96 6.36
CA GLY A 164 8.59 -1.48 7.72
C GLY A 164 7.58 -0.41 8.15
N GLU A 165 6.38 -0.42 7.57
CA GLU A 165 5.28 0.50 7.90
C GLU A 165 4.46 0.01 9.11
N LEU A 166 4.58 -1.27 9.49
CA LEU A 166 3.78 -1.89 10.54
C LEU A 166 4.47 -1.92 11.91
N ASP A 167 3.66 -1.83 12.95
CA ASP A 167 4.07 -2.09 14.32
C ASP A 167 4.23 -3.58 14.61
N ASN A 168 4.66 -3.90 15.84
CA ASN A 168 4.89 -5.28 16.28
C ASN A 168 3.63 -6.17 16.31
N PHE A 169 2.44 -5.59 16.11
CA PHE A 169 1.16 -6.29 16.06
C PHE A 169 0.57 -6.31 14.65
N GLY A 170 1.30 -5.78 13.66
CA GLY A 170 0.91 -5.87 12.25
C GLY A 170 0.00 -4.74 11.77
N GLY A 171 -0.05 -3.61 12.48
CA GLY A 171 -0.87 -2.46 12.09
C GLY A 171 -0.14 -1.12 12.12
N HIS A 172 -0.79 -0.09 11.60
CA HIS A 172 -0.33 1.30 11.65
C HIS A 172 -1.51 2.27 11.54
N CYS A 173 -1.22 3.58 11.57
CA CYS A 173 -2.21 4.61 11.33
C CYS A 173 -2.20 5.10 9.88
N GLY A 174 -3.39 5.17 9.27
CA GLY A 174 -3.60 5.77 7.94
C GLY A 174 -3.66 7.29 7.98
N LYS A 175 -3.87 7.91 6.81
CA LYS A 175 -4.01 9.38 6.69
C LYS A 175 -5.17 9.96 7.52
N GLY A 176 -6.11 9.14 7.95
CA GLY A 176 -7.20 9.53 8.86
C GLY A 176 -6.79 9.53 10.33
N ASP A 177 -5.52 9.28 10.67
CA ASP A 177 -5.07 8.94 12.03
C ASP A 177 -5.80 7.71 12.60
N ASP A 178 -6.36 6.86 11.72
CA ASP A 178 -7.08 5.64 12.06
C ASP A 178 -6.12 4.45 12.11
N TYR A 179 -6.13 3.72 13.22
CA TYR A 179 -5.33 2.50 13.35
C TYR A 179 -6.01 1.31 12.66
N HIS A 180 -5.25 0.56 11.86
CA HIS A 180 -5.71 -0.65 11.18
C HIS A 180 -4.57 -1.65 10.98
N TYR A 181 -4.91 -2.93 10.82
CA TYR A 181 -3.95 -3.99 10.52
C TYR A 181 -3.73 -4.15 9.01
N HIS A 182 -2.53 -4.57 8.62
CA HIS A 182 -2.20 -5.08 7.28
C HIS A 182 -1.72 -6.54 7.34
N ASP A 183 -1.45 -7.07 8.54
CA ASP A 183 -1.08 -8.45 8.81
C ASP A 183 -2.19 -9.14 9.61
N ALA A 184 -2.24 -10.46 9.58
CA ALA A 184 -3.25 -11.20 10.32
C ALA A 184 -3.03 -11.08 11.84
N PRO A 185 -4.03 -10.62 12.62
CA PRO A 185 -3.89 -10.41 14.06
C PRO A 185 -4.04 -11.74 14.82
N VAL A 186 -3.19 -12.73 14.50
CA VAL A 186 -3.24 -14.09 15.08
C VAL A 186 -3.03 -14.10 16.59
N PHE A 187 -2.45 -13.04 17.16
CA PHE A 187 -2.33 -12.88 18.61
C PHE A 187 -3.70 -12.81 19.32
N LEU A 188 -4.78 -12.50 18.60
CA LEU A 188 -6.15 -12.52 19.14
C LEU A 188 -6.61 -13.92 19.57
N GLU A 189 -5.98 -14.99 19.07
CA GLU A 189 -6.21 -16.36 19.55
C GLU A 189 -5.95 -16.51 21.06
N LYS A 190 -5.10 -15.64 21.65
CA LYS A 190 -4.89 -15.62 23.10
C LYS A 190 -6.17 -15.31 23.88
N THR A 191 -7.02 -14.45 23.33
CA THR A 191 -8.30 -14.06 23.94
C THR A 191 -9.43 -14.98 23.47
N LEU A 192 -9.46 -15.29 22.18
CA LEU A 192 -10.53 -16.05 21.55
C LEU A 192 -10.45 -17.56 21.84
N GLY A 193 -9.25 -18.07 22.10
CA GLY A 193 -8.93 -19.49 22.02
C GLY A 193 -8.60 -19.91 20.57
N LYS A 194 -7.80 -20.97 20.45
CA LYS A 194 -7.45 -21.56 19.16
C LYS A 194 -8.70 -22.09 18.44
N GLY A 195 -8.66 -22.06 17.11
CA GLY A 195 -9.75 -22.57 16.27
C GLY A 195 -11.02 -21.73 16.30
N LYS A 196 -10.91 -20.47 16.72
CA LYS A 196 -11.96 -19.45 16.57
C LYS A 196 -11.55 -18.45 15.49
N PRO A 197 -12.51 -17.87 14.76
CA PRO A 197 -12.21 -16.80 13.81
C PRO A 197 -11.52 -15.63 14.52
N ILE A 198 -10.38 -15.18 14.00
CA ILE A 198 -9.65 -14.00 14.48
C ILE A 198 -10.16 -12.72 13.82
N ALA A 199 -10.84 -12.85 12.69
CA ALA A 199 -11.43 -11.77 11.91
C ALA A 199 -12.56 -12.31 11.03
N VAL A 200 -13.26 -11.41 10.35
CA VAL A 200 -14.27 -11.73 9.34
C VAL A 200 -14.05 -10.82 8.13
N ALA A 201 -13.96 -11.39 6.94
CA ALA A 201 -13.86 -10.63 5.70
C ALA A 201 -15.16 -9.87 5.42
N LEU A 202 -15.07 -8.73 4.72
CA LEU A 202 -16.27 -7.92 4.43
C LEU A 202 -17.25 -8.58 3.46
N ASP A 203 -16.87 -9.68 2.81
CA ASP A 203 -17.79 -10.56 2.07
C ASP A 203 -18.61 -11.50 2.96
N GLY A 204 -18.32 -11.57 4.27
CA GLY A 204 -19.06 -12.33 5.28
C GLY A 204 -18.40 -13.64 5.74
N TYR A 205 -17.29 -14.06 5.13
CA TYR A 205 -16.64 -15.31 5.52
C TYR A 205 -15.66 -15.12 6.70
N PRO A 206 -15.63 -16.07 7.65
CA PRO A 206 -14.71 -16.01 8.79
C PRO A 206 -13.26 -16.23 8.35
N ILE A 207 -12.33 -15.59 9.08
CA ILE A 207 -10.89 -15.74 8.90
C ILE A 207 -10.31 -16.36 10.18
N TYR A 208 -9.66 -17.50 10.04
CA TYR A 208 -9.03 -18.25 11.14
C TYR A 208 -7.53 -17.99 11.23
N GLY A 209 -6.90 -18.47 12.31
CA GLY A 209 -5.46 -18.48 12.46
C GLY A 209 -4.74 -19.44 11.50
N PHE A 210 -3.50 -19.79 11.82
CA PHE A 210 -2.65 -20.62 10.95
C PHE A 210 -3.04 -22.10 10.84
N ASN A 211 -4.01 -22.54 11.64
CA ASN A 211 -4.43 -23.94 11.75
C ASN A 211 -5.93 -24.07 11.52
N GLU A 212 -6.38 -25.27 11.20
CA GLU A 212 -7.79 -25.65 11.21
C GLU A 212 -8.40 -25.48 12.62
N PRO A 213 -9.73 -25.37 12.74
CA PRO A 213 -10.37 -25.24 14.05
C PRO A 213 -10.18 -26.42 15.00
N ASP A 214 -9.89 -27.61 14.49
CA ASP A 214 -9.51 -28.78 15.30
C ASP A 214 -8.02 -28.79 15.70
N GLY A 215 -7.25 -27.79 15.28
CA GLY A 215 -5.81 -27.66 15.51
C GLY A 215 -4.95 -28.36 14.46
N GLY A 216 -5.55 -29.00 13.46
CA GLY A 216 -4.87 -29.63 12.34
C GLY A 216 -4.17 -28.64 11.42
N ALA A 217 -3.33 -29.18 10.54
CA ALA A 217 -2.70 -28.38 9.49
C ALA A 217 -3.76 -27.95 8.46
N VAL A 218 -3.65 -26.70 7.99
CA VAL A 218 -4.55 -26.16 6.98
C VAL A 218 -4.42 -26.93 5.67
N GLY A 219 -5.56 -27.13 5.01
CA GLY A 219 -5.65 -27.74 3.70
C GLY A 219 -4.98 -26.91 2.59
N LYS A 220 -5.20 -27.32 1.34
CA LYS A 220 -4.76 -26.51 0.18
C LYS A 220 -5.66 -25.27 0.10
N LEU A 221 -5.07 -24.11 0.35
CA LEU A 221 -5.72 -22.82 0.16
C LEU A 221 -5.80 -22.45 -1.32
N ASP A 222 -6.85 -21.71 -1.68
CA ASP A 222 -6.99 -21.03 -2.95
C ASP A 222 -6.14 -19.75 -3.04
N GLU A 223 -6.25 -19.03 -4.14
CA GLU A 223 -5.48 -17.81 -4.38
C GLU A 223 -5.79 -16.64 -3.43
N PHE A 224 -6.93 -16.67 -2.74
CA PHE A 224 -7.32 -15.66 -1.74
C PHE A 224 -7.04 -16.11 -0.31
N GLY A 225 -6.45 -17.29 -0.13
CA GLY A 225 -6.06 -17.78 1.20
C GLY A 225 -7.19 -18.48 1.94
N GLY A 226 -8.22 -18.97 1.23
CA GLY A 226 -9.31 -19.72 1.83
C GLY A 226 -9.48 -21.12 1.24
N HIS A 227 -10.32 -21.91 1.89
CA HIS A 227 -10.73 -23.22 1.41
C HIS A 227 -12.08 -23.62 2.03
N GLU A 228 -12.67 -24.70 1.53
CA GLU A 228 -13.96 -25.19 2.00
C GLU A 228 -13.82 -26.52 2.74
N THR A 229 -14.47 -26.62 3.90
CA THR A 229 -14.64 -27.89 4.62
C THR A 229 -16.12 -28.16 4.85
N LYS A 230 -16.49 -29.44 4.95
CA LYS A 230 -17.89 -29.84 5.21
C LYS A 230 -18.43 -29.27 6.52
N ALA A 231 -17.57 -29.04 7.51
CA ALA A 231 -17.98 -28.58 8.84
C ALA A 231 -18.23 -27.06 8.90
N LEU A 232 -17.50 -26.27 8.11
CA LEU A 232 -17.48 -24.80 8.22
C LEU A 232 -17.98 -24.08 6.98
N GLY A 233 -18.05 -24.77 5.83
CA GLY A 233 -18.14 -24.12 4.54
C GLY A 233 -16.82 -23.44 4.17
N TYR A 234 -16.88 -22.49 3.24
CA TYR A 234 -15.73 -21.68 2.85
C TYR A 234 -15.28 -20.76 3.99
N HIS A 235 -13.98 -20.67 4.22
CA HIS A 235 -13.36 -19.78 5.20
C HIS A 235 -11.92 -19.48 4.82
N TYR A 236 -11.41 -18.33 5.28
CA TYR A 236 -10.04 -17.91 5.06
C TYR A 236 -9.13 -18.32 6.22
N HIS A 237 -7.83 -18.36 5.97
CA HIS A 237 -6.81 -18.56 6.97
C HIS A 237 -5.73 -17.47 6.92
N ALA A 238 -5.23 -17.13 8.10
CA ALA A 238 -3.98 -16.40 8.23
C ALA A 238 -2.82 -17.21 7.60
N GLN A 239 -1.87 -16.49 7.00
CA GLN A 239 -0.71 -17.05 6.31
C GLN A 239 0.56 -16.36 6.80
N LYS A 240 1.68 -17.09 6.86
CA LYS A 240 2.97 -16.51 7.27
C LYS A 240 3.61 -15.67 6.16
N ASN A 241 3.18 -15.89 4.93
CA ASN A 241 3.63 -15.20 3.74
C ASN A 241 2.47 -14.39 3.16
N TYR A 242 2.80 -13.40 2.33
CA TYR A 242 1.82 -12.67 1.54
C TYR A 242 0.79 -13.62 0.91
N PRO A 243 -0.53 -13.36 1.05
CA PRO A 243 -1.16 -12.10 1.48
C PRO A 243 -1.35 -11.94 3.00
N TYR A 244 -0.84 -12.84 3.83
CA TYR A 244 -0.94 -12.88 5.30
C TYR A 244 -2.35 -13.04 5.90
N ILE A 245 -3.37 -12.42 5.32
CA ILE A 245 -4.79 -12.54 5.64
C ILE A 245 -5.54 -13.10 4.41
N ASN A 246 -6.69 -12.54 4.03
CA ASN A 246 -7.37 -12.82 2.76
C ASN A 246 -6.75 -11.99 1.61
N GLY A 247 -6.38 -12.67 0.52
CA GLY A 247 -5.79 -12.06 -0.68
C GLY A 247 -6.80 -11.45 -1.65
N GLY A 248 -8.07 -11.37 -1.27
CA GLY A 248 -9.20 -10.97 -2.10
C GLY A 248 -10.52 -11.41 -1.47
N PHE A 249 -11.57 -11.47 -2.27
CA PHE A 249 -12.89 -11.92 -1.87
C PHE A 249 -13.40 -13.06 -2.74
N HIS A 250 -13.63 -14.20 -2.09
CA HIS A 250 -14.42 -15.32 -2.57
C HIS A 250 -15.90 -14.95 -2.68
N GLY A 251 -16.43 -14.14 -1.76
CA GLY A 251 -17.82 -13.72 -1.77
C GLY A 251 -18.08 -12.43 -2.55
N GLU A 252 -19.35 -12.15 -2.84
CA GLU A 252 -19.78 -10.92 -3.50
C GLU A 252 -19.50 -9.70 -2.62
N VAL A 253 -18.76 -8.74 -3.17
CA VAL A 253 -18.63 -7.37 -2.64
C VAL A 253 -18.80 -6.36 -3.76
N THR A 254 -19.07 -5.12 -3.42
CA THR A 254 -19.06 -3.99 -4.37
C THR A 254 -17.82 -3.15 -4.09
N GLU A 255 -17.07 -2.79 -5.14
CA GLU A 255 -15.97 -1.85 -5.03
C GLU A 255 -16.39 -0.47 -5.57
N ILE A 256 -16.13 0.59 -4.80
CA ILE A 256 -16.26 1.99 -5.23
C ILE A 256 -15.01 2.73 -4.77
N ASP A 257 -14.39 3.50 -5.66
CA ASP A 257 -13.18 4.31 -5.38
C ASP A 257 -12.02 3.53 -4.73
N GLY A 258 -11.88 2.24 -5.06
CA GLY A 258 -10.82 1.36 -4.57
C GLY A 258 -11.05 0.78 -3.17
N GLN A 259 -12.29 0.80 -2.65
CA GLN A 259 -12.65 0.24 -1.34
C GLN A 259 -13.98 -0.54 -1.42
N VAL A 260 -14.21 -1.44 -0.46
CA VAL A 260 -15.50 -2.15 -0.32
C VAL A 260 -16.61 -1.14 0.02
N ASP A 261 -17.74 -1.20 -0.68
CA ASP A 261 -18.93 -0.39 -0.41
C ASP A 261 -20.14 -1.22 0.04
N PRO A 262 -20.87 -0.78 1.08
CA PRO A 262 -20.56 0.34 1.97
C PRO A 262 -19.65 -0.08 3.12
N GLN A 263 -18.83 0.87 3.58
CA GLN A 263 -18.07 0.76 4.83
C GLN A 263 -18.01 2.12 5.53
N PRO A 264 -17.82 2.17 6.87
CA PRO A 264 -17.67 3.44 7.56
C PRO A 264 -16.37 4.15 7.19
N SER A 265 -16.36 5.48 7.29
CA SER A 265 -15.17 6.30 7.08
C SER A 265 -14.56 6.78 8.40
N ALA A 266 -13.23 6.85 8.44
CA ALA A 266 -12.50 7.49 9.51
C ALA A 266 -12.71 9.02 9.49
N SER A 267 -12.69 9.63 10.68
CA SER A 267 -12.73 11.08 10.85
C SER A 267 -11.31 11.62 10.92
N HIS A 268 -10.99 12.52 9.98
CA HIS A 268 -9.68 13.16 9.92
C HIS A 268 -9.65 14.46 10.73
N VAL A 269 -8.60 14.63 11.53
CA VAL A 269 -8.45 15.77 12.46
C VAL A 269 -7.38 16.76 11.99
N ARG A 270 -6.22 16.28 11.53
CA ARG A 270 -5.02 17.11 11.32
C ARG A 270 -4.80 17.49 9.85
N ARG A 271 -4.80 18.78 9.54
CA ARG A 271 -4.31 19.29 8.24
C ARG A 271 -2.78 19.45 8.25
N GLU A 272 -2.14 19.44 7.08
CA GLU A 272 -0.73 19.82 6.97
C GLU A 272 -0.50 21.25 7.51
N GLY A 273 0.53 21.39 8.32
CA GLY A 273 0.94 22.59 9.04
C GLY A 273 2.46 22.77 8.97
N THR A 274 3.00 23.57 9.88
CA THR A 274 4.44 23.86 9.97
C THR A 274 5.21 22.72 10.64
N ALA A 275 4.57 21.99 11.55
CA ALA A 275 5.17 20.84 12.26
C ALA A 275 4.74 19.47 11.71
N TYR A 276 3.74 19.40 10.82
CA TYR A 276 3.18 18.16 10.30
C TYR A 276 2.90 18.25 8.81
N SER A 277 3.44 17.33 8.00
CA SER A 277 3.40 17.41 6.53
C SER A 277 2.84 16.18 5.82
N GLN A 278 2.24 15.21 6.54
CA GLN A 278 1.79 13.91 6.00
C GLN A 278 2.85 13.11 5.22
N GLN A 279 4.07 13.61 5.09
CA GLN A 279 5.17 12.97 4.38
C GLN A 279 5.85 11.93 5.28
N PRO A 280 6.43 10.87 4.69
CA PRO A 280 7.29 9.96 5.42
C PRO A 280 8.43 10.68 6.14
N LEU A 281 8.56 10.44 7.45
CA LEU A 281 9.66 10.96 8.26
C LEU A 281 10.84 9.98 8.21
N ARG A 282 11.74 10.20 7.24
CA ARG A 282 12.92 9.33 7.05
C ARG A 282 13.84 9.32 8.28
N GLY A 283 14.28 8.13 8.68
CA GLY A 283 15.13 7.93 9.85
C GLY A 283 14.37 7.88 11.18
N ALA A 284 13.04 7.87 11.14
CA ALA A 284 12.21 7.66 12.32
C ALA A 284 12.17 6.18 12.72
N LEU A 285 12.19 5.92 14.02
CA LEU A 285 11.88 4.63 14.61
C LEU A 285 10.96 4.87 15.81
N ILE A 286 9.71 4.45 15.71
CA ILE A 286 8.75 4.59 16.79
C ILE A 286 9.10 3.61 17.92
N LYS A 287 9.20 4.13 19.14
CA LYS A 287 9.61 3.39 20.33
C LYS A 287 8.42 2.89 21.10
N ASP A 288 7.46 3.77 21.37
CA ASP A 288 6.24 3.44 22.08
C ASP A 288 5.12 4.43 21.77
N PHE A 289 3.93 4.03 22.21
CA PHE A 289 2.75 4.86 22.26
C PHE A 289 2.11 4.71 23.65
N VAL A 290 1.80 5.84 24.27
CA VAL A 290 1.24 5.90 25.62
C VAL A 290 -0.09 6.65 25.58
N VAL A 291 -1.10 6.04 26.17
CA VAL A 291 -2.38 6.67 26.48
C VAL A 291 -2.38 6.95 27.98
N ALA A 292 -2.63 8.19 28.37
CA ALA A 292 -2.77 8.55 29.76
C ALA A 292 -4.06 7.96 30.35
N ALA A 293 -4.09 7.81 31.68
CA ALA A 293 -5.22 7.20 32.39
C ALA A 293 -6.55 7.94 32.20
N ASP A 294 -6.52 9.22 31.81
CA ASP A 294 -7.71 10.01 31.50
C ASP A 294 -8.34 9.70 30.14
N GLY A 295 -7.66 8.93 29.28
CA GLY A 295 -8.10 8.62 27.91
C GLY A 295 -8.18 9.84 26.99
N LYS A 296 -7.59 10.97 27.38
CA LYS A 296 -7.59 12.23 26.65
C LYS A 296 -6.20 12.67 26.22
N ASN A 297 -5.16 12.27 26.96
CA ASN A 297 -3.77 12.61 26.67
C ASN A 297 -3.02 11.42 26.07
N TYR A 298 -2.23 11.70 25.04
CA TYR A 298 -1.53 10.72 24.25
C TYR A 298 -0.08 11.16 24.00
N ALA A 299 0.83 10.20 23.89
CA ALA A 299 2.21 10.45 23.52
C ALA A 299 2.71 9.35 22.61
N LEU A 300 3.24 9.72 21.44
CA LEU A 300 4.00 8.83 20.57
C LEU A 300 5.47 9.22 20.69
N ASN A 301 6.29 8.31 21.21
CA ASN A 301 7.72 8.54 21.39
C ASN A 301 8.50 7.82 20.28
N TYR A 302 9.44 8.52 19.65
CA TYR A 302 10.21 8.02 18.52
C TYR A 302 11.65 8.52 18.56
N ALA A 303 12.54 7.79 17.91
CA ALA A 303 13.89 8.26 17.62
C ALA A 303 13.94 8.76 16.19
N LEU A 304 14.49 9.96 15.94
CA LEU A 304 14.79 10.48 14.61
C LEU A 304 16.31 10.60 14.47
N ASN A 305 16.91 9.77 13.62
CA ASN A 305 18.37 9.71 13.46
C ASN A 305 19.11 9.60 14.81
N GLY A 306 18.59 8.77 15.71
CA GLY A 306 19.15 8.53 17.05
C GLY A 306 18.77 9.54 18.13
N LYS A 307 18.10 10.66 17.80
CA LYS A 307 17.60 11.63 18.79
C LYS A 307 16.19 11.27 19.26
N THR A 308 15.97 11.23 20.58
CA THR A 308 14.65 10.99 21.17
C THR A 308 13.74 12.20 21.01
N LEU A 309 12.57 11.99 20.41
CA LEU A 309 11.53 12.96 20.17
C LEU A 309 10.15 12.37 20.52
N SER A 310 9.14 13.22 20.58
CA SER A 310 7.76 12.86 20.86
C SER A 310 6.78 13.74 20.11
N VAL A 311 5.63 13.17 19.77
CA VAL A 311 4.40 13.92 19.47
C VAL A 311 3.44 13.65 20.63
N LYS A 312 3.16 14.68 21.43
CA LYS A 312 2.16 14.62 22.50
C LYS A 312 0.90 15.29 22.01
N TYR A 313 -0.27 14.74 22.35
CA TYR A 313 -1.51 15.33 21.90
C TYR A 313 -2.68 15.06 22.85
N THR A 314 -3.65 15.96 22.83
CA THR A 314 -4.76 15.98 23.79
C THR A 314 -6.07 16.23 23.06
N ALA A 315 -7.09 15.43 23.39
CA ALA A 315 -8.48 15.68 23.02
C ALA A 315 -9.09 16.70 24.00
N ASN A 316 -9.41 17.89 23.50
CA ASN A 316 -9.97 18.98 24.30
C ASN A 316 -11.49 18.86 24.45
N GLU A 317 -12.05 19.49 25.47
CA GLU A 317 -13.50 19.41 25.78
C GLU A 317 -14.38 20.11 24.73
N ASP A 318 -13.82 21.08 23.99
CA ASP A 318 -14.48 21.77 22.89
C ASP A 318 -14.46 20.99 21.56
N GLY A 319 -13.93 19.76 21.58
CA GLY A 319 -13.80 18.88 20.42
C GLY A 319 -12.59 19.15 19.53
N THR A 320 -11.72 20.10 19.91
CA THR A 320 -10.42 20.31 19.23
C THR A 320 -9.36 19.33 19.73
N TRP A 321 -8.28 19.22 18.97
CA TRP A 321 -7.11 18.44 19.33
C TRP A 321 -5.86 19.31 19.33
N THR A 322 -5.12 19.32 20.44
CA THR A 322 -3.85 20.05 20.55
C THR A 322 -2.69 19.07 20.44
N PHE A 323 -1.72 19.39 19.59
CA PHE A 323 -0.51 18.62 19.35
C PHE A 323 0.71 19.42 19.76
N ILE A 324 1.68 18.77 20.40
CA ILE A 324 2.96 19.32 20.81
C ILE A 324 4.05 18.44 20.20
N TYR A 325 4.74 18.98 19.20
CA TYR A 325 5.81 18.33 18.46
C TYR A 325 7.15 18.75 19.04
N SER A 326 7.94 17.81 19.56
CA SER A 326 9.32 18.12 19.95
C SER A 326 10.22 18.22 18.72
N LYS A 327 11.16 19.16 18.72
CA LYS A 327 12.13 19.38 17.65
C LYS A 327 13.54 18.90 18.04
N PRO A 328 14.40 18.57 17.05
CA PRO A 328 15.78 18.12 17.29
C PRO A 328 16.70 19.11 18.00
N ASP A 329 16.30 20.39 18.10
CA ASP A 329 17.00 21.47 18.81
C ASP A 329 16.57 21.61 20.28
N GLY A 330 15.63 20.77 20.75
CA GLY A 330 15.09 20.77 22.10
C GLY A 330 13.87 21.68 22.29
N THR A 331 13.45 22.42 21.26
CA THR A 331 12.23 23.24 21.30
C THR A 331 10.98 22.40 21.01
N THR A 332 9.81 22.99 21.21
CA THR A 332 8.53 22.38 20.85
C THR A 332 7.71 23.31 19.98
N GLU A 333 6.88 22.74 19.11
CA GLU A 333 5.87 23.47 18.34
C GLU A 333 4.48 22.93 18.66
N THR A 334 3.52 23.83 18.85
CA THR A 334 2.16 23.48 19.23
C THR A 334 1.20 23.85 18.12
N GLU A 335 0.37 22.91 17.68
CA GLU A 335 -0.70 23.14 16.73
C GLU A 335 -2.03 22.62 17.30
N THR A 336 -3.11 23.38 17.12
CA THR A 336 -4.47 22.96 17.50
C THR A 336 -5.33 22.83 16.26
N TYR A 337 -6.03 21.71 16.15
CA TYR A 337 -6.90 21.39 15.03
C TYR A 337 -8.33 21.17 15.47
N LYS A 338 -9.27 21.59 14.62
CA LYS A 338 -10.68 21.26 14.76
C LYS A 338 -11.05 20.21 13.71
N PRO A 339 -11.70 19.09 14.09
CA PRO A 339 -12.20 18.12 13.13
C PRO A 339 -13.07 18.77 12.05
N GLY A 340 -12.81 18.46 10.77
CA GLY A 340 -13.58 18.98 9.63
C GLY A 340 -13.23 20.41 9.18
N GLU A 341 -12.24 21.07 9.78
CA GLU A 341 -11.80 22.41 9.38
C GLU A 341 -11.04 22.38 8.04
N ARG A 342 -11.59 23.03 7.01
CA ARG A 342 -10.93 23.24 5.71
C ARG A 342 -10.12 24.55 5.72
N ARG A 343 -9.00 24.57 4.96
CA ARG A 343 -8.13 25.75 4.79
C ARG A 343 -8.95 26.96 4.28
N PRO A 344 -8.79 28.17 4.85
CA PRO A 344 -9.28 29.37 4.19
C PRO A 344 -8.50 29.56 2.88
N GLY A 345 -9.19 29.54 1.73
CA GLY A 345 -8.61 29.87 0.42
C GLY A 345 -8.21 28.71 -0.51
N GLY A 346 -8.53 27.45 -0.18
CA GLY A 346 -8.40 26.35 -1.13
C GLY A 346 -9.73 26.08 -1.85
N ALA A 347 -9.81 26.34 -3.16
CA ALA A 347 -10.93 25.91 -3.99
C ALA A 347 -10.95 24.37 -4.08
N GLY A 348 -11.53 23.73 -3.06
CA GLY A 348 -11.89 22.32 -3.10
C GLY A 348 -13.22 22.17 -3.81
N GLY A 349 -13.26 21.36 -4.86
CA GLY A 349 -14.50 20.89 -5.47
C GLY A 349 -15.44 20.28 -4.42
N PRO A 350 -16.76 20.45 -4.58
CA PRO A 350 -17.71 20.21 -3.51
C PRO A 350 -17.70 18.75 -3.08
N GLY A 351 -17.75 18.55 -1.76
CA GLY A 351 -18.15 17.27 -1.20
C GLY A 351 -19.54 16.95 -1.71
N GLY A 352 -19.72 15.75 -2.24
CA GLY A 352 -21.04 15.25 -2.60
C GLY A 352 -21.83 14.98 -1.33
N GLU A 353 -22.57 15.99 -0.86
CA GLU A 353 -23.84 15.74 -0.19
C GLU A 353 -24.68 14.88 -1.14
N ARG A 354 -25.14 13.72 -0.65
CA ARG A 354 -26.20 12.95 -1.30
C ARG A 354 -27.42 13.86 -1.50
N PRO A 355 -27.96 14.01 -2.72
CA PRO A 355 -29.31 14.54 -2.87
C PRO A 355 -30.30 13.51 -2.32
N LYS A 356 -31.17 13.96 -1.41
CA LYS A 356 -32.42 13.29 -1.06
C LYS A 356 -33.25 13.06 -2.32
N GLY A 357 -33.94 11.92 -2.36
CA GLY A 357 -34.75 11.47 -3.49
C GLY A 357 -35.84 12.44 -3.93
N GLY A 358 -36.16 12.36 -5.21
CA GLY A 358 -37.32 12.96 -5.86
C GLY A 358 -37.51 12.32 -7.24
N ASP A 359 -38.70 11.77 -7.47
CA ASP A 359 -39.07 10.87 -8.56
C ASP A 359 -38.89 11.42 -9.99
N GLY A 360 -38.47 10.57 -10.93
CA GLY A 360 -38.42 10.92 -12.35
C GLY A 360 -37.99 9.78 -13.27
N LYS A 361 -38.96 9.06 -13.81
CA LYS A 361 -38.87 7.91 -14.74
C LYS A 361 -37.85 8.05 -15.88
N GLY A 362 -37.10 6.97 -16.16
CA GLY A 362 -36.45 6.73 -17.45
C GLY A 362 -35.74 5.36 -17.54
N LYS A 363 -36.32 4.43 -18.30
CA LYS A 363 -35.81 3.07 -18.66
C LYS A 363 -34.41 3.18 -19.32
N GLY A 364 -33.41 2.30 -19.22
CA GLY A 364 -33.29 0.88 -18.85
C GLY A 364 -32.53 0.10 -19.96
N LYS A 365 -31.42 -0.58 -19.59
CA LYS A 365 -30.68 -1.72 -20.22
C LYS A 365 -29.20 -1.38 -20.50
N GLY A 366 -28.16 -2.10 -20.07
CA GLY A 366 -28.00 -3.44 -19.50
C GLY A 366 -26.66 -3.99 -20.03
N GLY A 367 -25.55 -3.75 -19.33
CA GLY A 367 -24.20 -4.15 -19.76
C GLY A 367 -23.78 -5.51 -19.19
N LYS A 368 -23.40 -6.44 -20.07
CA LYS A 368 -22.77 -7.73 -19.73
C LYS A 368 -21.25 -7.61 -19.93
N ARG A 369 -20.50 -8.09 -18.94
CA ARG A 369 -19.06 -8.38 -18.99
C ARG A 369 -18.84 -9.87 -19.31
N PRO A 370 -17.76 -10.22 -20.02
CA PRO A 370 -17.07 -11.51 -19.83
C PRO A 370 -15.55 -11.35 -19.59
N PRO A 371 -14.85 -12.40 -19.12
CA PRO A 371 -13.96 -12.32 -17.96
C PRO A 371 -12.46 -12.45 -18.26
N ALA A 372 -11.67 -12.26 -17.19
CA ALA A 372 -10.23 -12.44 -17.09
C ALA A 372 -9.81 -13.91 -16.98
N THR A 373 -8.57 -14.20 -17.39
CA THR A 373 -7.87 -15.45 -17.10
C THR A 373 -6.56 -15.18 -16.38
N GLU A 374 -6.41 -15.86 -15.24
CA GLU A 374 -5.26 -15.94 -14.33
C GLU A 374 -4.05 -16.70 -14.91
N GLN A 375 -2.87 -16.44 -14.30
CA GLN A 375 -1.86 -17.38 -13.76
C GLN A 375 -0.44 -16.79 -13.90
N GLU A 376 0.57 -17.01 -13.05
CA GLU A 376 0.71 -17.55 -11.70
C GLU A 376 2.12 -17.14 -11.19
N GLY A 377 2.30 -17.08 -9.87
CA GLY A 377 3.47 -16.46 -9.22
C GLY A 377 4.74 -17.30 -9.04
N ALA A 378 5.75 -16.66 -8.42
CA ALA A 378 6.82 -17.24 -7.58
C ALA A 378 7.71 -16.07 -7.10
N LYS A 379 7.65 -15.66 -5.82
CA LYS A 379 8.58 -16.02 -4.71
C LYS A 379 10.05 -15.71 -5.07
N GLY A 380 10.81 -14.79 -4.47
CA GLY A 380 10.76 -14.10 -3.19
C GLY A 380 11.97 -14.51 -2.34
N GLU A 381 12.86 -13.59 -1.96
CA GLU A 381 13.61 -13.61 -0.69
C GLU A 381 14.36 -12.29 -0.44
N VAL A 382 14.49 -11.94 0.84
CA VAL A 382 14.89 -10.64 1.41
C VAL A 382 16.20 -10.82 2.18
N GLY A 383 17.15 -9.88 2.01
CA GLY A 383 18.39 -9.75 2.79
C GLY A 383 18.63 -8.31 3.25
N GLU A 384 19.34 -8.16 4.37
CA GLU A 384 19.23 -7.13 5.40
C GLU A 384 19.76 -5.71 5.14
N THR A 385 19.31 -4.83 6.04
CA THR A 385 19.51 -3.38 6.19
C THR A 385 20.95 -2.89 6.40
N GLY A 386 21.29 -1.74 5.78
CA GLY A 386 22.44 -0.90 6.11
C GLY A 386 22.09 0.60 6.10
N GLU A 387 22.23 1.23 7.25
CA GLU A 387 21.89 2.61 7.65
C GLU A 387 22.89 3.66 7.13
N GLN A 388 22.44 4.78 6.51
CA GLN A 388 23.29 5.96 6.26
C GLN A 388 22.55 7.32 6.35
N ALA A 389 23.34 8.30 6.84
CA ALA A 389 23.05 9.61 7.39
C ALA A 389 22.41 10.68 6.47
N GLN A 390 21.73 11.65 7.10
CA GLN A 390 21.28 12.92 6.49
C GLN A 390 22.40 14.00 6.44
N PRO A 391 22.40 14.88 5.43
CA PRO A 391 23.25 16.07 5.33
C PRO A 391 22.61 17.33 5.95
N GLY A 392 23.45 18.27 6.42
CA GLY A 392 23.06 19.55 7.03
C GLY A 392 22.80 20.70 6.05
N PRO A 393 22.35 21.88 6.53
CA PRO A 393 21.86 22.99 5.70
C PRO A 393 22.97 23.86 5.08
N GLY A 394 22.59 24.55 4.00
CA GLY A 394 23.45 25.28 3.08
C GLY A 394 24.14 26.54 3.62
N GLU A 395 25.30 26.82 3.04
CA GLU A 395 26.14 27.99 3.27
C GLU A 395 25.56 29.24 2.59
N THR A 396 24.95 30.13 3.37
CA THR A 396 25.05 31.58 3.14
C THR A 396 25.12 32.27 4.50
N ASP A 397 26.30 32.18 5.14
CA ASP A 397 26.83 33.13 6.12
C ASP A 397 27.90 32.44 6.99
N ARG A 398 29.14 32.31 6.47
CA ARG A 398 30.33 32.24 7.34
C ARG A 398 31.51 33.04 6.76
N PRO A 399 32.30 33.73 7.60
CA PRO A 399 33.25 34.76 7.17
C PRO A 399 34.57 34.20 6.64
N LYS A 400 35.21 34.96 5.74
CA LYS A 400 36.60 34.78 5.28
C LYS A 400 37.57 34.80 6.48
N GLY A 401 38.28 33.70 6.71
CA GLY A 401 39.44 33.65 7.61
C GLY A 401 40.16 32.30 7.51
N ASP A 402 41.39 32.35 6.97
CA ASP A 402 42.47 31.37 7.08
C ASP A 402 42.27 29.95 6.52
N ARG A 403 42.47 29.82 5.20
CA ARG A 403 42.93 28.57 4.57
C ARG A 403 44.44 28.41 4.74
N PRO A 404 44.95 27.26 5.19
CA PRO A 404 46.32 26.86 4.90
C PRO A 404 46.48 26.61 3.39
N LYS A 405 47.52 27.20 2.79
CA LYS A 405 47.95 26.96 1.42
C LYS A 405 48.51 25.53 1.26
N GLY A 406 48.14 24.87 0.16
CA GLY A 406 48.82 23.69 -0.39
C GLY A 406 47.94 22.41 -0.35
N GLY A 407 47.57 21.77 -1.44
CA GLY A 407 48.09 21.87 -2.80
C GLY A 407 47.20 21.23 -3.87
N LYS A 408 47.67 21.40 -5.11
CA LYS A 408 47.13 20.86 -6.36
C LYS A 408 46.91 19.35 -6.29
N GLY A 409 45.88 18.90 -7.00
CA GLY A 409 45.38 17.52 -6.99
C GLY A 409 46.43 16.43 -7.18
N LYS A 410 46.22 15.33 -6.47
CA LYS A 410 46.65 13.98 -6.84
C LYS A 410 45.52 13.05 -6.49
N GLY A 411 45.13 12.20 -7.45
CA GLY A 411 44.11 11.18 -7.27
C GLY A 411 44.34 10.40 -5.98
N GLY A 412 43.26 10.20 -5.22
CA GLY A 412 43.29 9.38 -4.01
C GLY A 412 43.88 8.02 -4.35
N LYS A 413 45.09 7.77 -3.85
CA LYS A 413 45.61 6.41 -3.75
C LYS A 413 44.65 5.64 -2.85
N GLY A 414 44.14 4.53 -3.38
CA GLY A 414 43.26 3.63 -2.68
C GLY A 414 43.77 3.33 -1.29
N GLY A 415 42.86 3.40 -0.31
CA GLY A 415 43.11 2.87 1.01
C GLY A 415 43.32 1.35 0.92
N PRO A 416 43.87 0.71 1.96
CA PRO A 416 44.03 -0.74 1.99
C PRO A 416 42.65 -1.39 1.83
N GLY A 417 42.37 -1.96 0.65
CA GLY A 417 41.10 -2.63 0.30
C GLY A 417 40.37 -2.09 -0.93
N ASP A 418 40.76 -0.95 -1.51
CA ASP A 418 40.09 -0.41 -2.70
C ASP A 418 40.50 -1.17 -3.99
N PRO A 419 39.55 -1.59 -4.86
CA PRO A 419 39.89 -2.24 -6.11
C PRO A 419 40.71 -1.32 -7.03
N PRO A 420 41.82 -1.81 -7.62
CA PRO A 420 42.69 -0.98 -8.45
C PRO A 420 41.94 -0.46 -9.69
N GLY A 421 42.00 0.86 -9.91
CA GLY A 421 41.45 1.52 -11.11
C GLY A 421 40.03 2.06 -10.99
N LEU A 422 39.30 1.75 -9.91
CA LEU A 422 37.96 2.29 -9.64
C LEU A 422 38.03 3.51 -8.71
N ILE A 423 37.09 4.43 -8.88
CA ILE A 423 36.92 5.58 -7.97
C ILE A 423 35.74 5.30 -7.04
N LYS A 424 35.90 5.56 -5.74
CA LYS A 424 34.80 5.46 -4.77
C LYS A 424 33.69 6.47 -5.15
N PRO A 425 32.43 6.04 -5.30
CA PRO A 425 31.35 6.93 -5.71
C PRO A 425 31.04 7.98 -4.64
N SER A 426 30.70 9.18 -5.07
CA SER A 426 30.11 10.23 -4.23
C SER A 426 28.78 10.73 -4.82
N PRO A 427 27.90 11.37 -4.05
CA PRO A 427 26.67 11.98 -4.59
C PRO A 427 26.93 12.99 -5.73
N SER A 428 28.09 13.66 -5.74
CA SER A 428 28.47 14.58 -6.81
C SER A 428 28.84 13.91 -8.13
N ASP A 429 29.01 12.58 -8.15
CA ASP A 429 29.21 11.80 -9.38
C ASP A 429 27.88 11.46 -10.09
N ALA A 430 26.73 11.69 -9.44
CA ALA A 430 25.42 11.40 -10.04
C ALA A 430 25.06 12.41 -11.13
N LEU A 431 24.36 11.94 -12.16
CA LEU A 431 23.76 12.76 -13.20
C LEU A 431 22.33 13.12 -12.81
N LYS A 432 21.99 14.41 -12.86
CA LYS A 432 20.58 14.83 -12.82
C LYS A 432 19.93 14.47 -14.16
N LEU A 433 18.88 13.67 -14.11
CA LEU A 433 18.03 13.29 -15.24
C LEU A 433 16.67 13.98 -15.08
N ASN A 434 16.22 14.68 -16.11
CA ASN A 434 14.87 15.21 -16.24
C ASN A 434 14.17 14.54 -17.43
N VAL A 435 12.93 14.10 -17.24
CA VAL A 435 12.09 13.47 -18.27
C VAL A 435 10.70 14.10 -18.23
N TYR A 436 10.13 14.33 -19.42
CA TYR A 436 8.71 14.60 -19.60
C TYR A 436 8.18 13.72 -20.74
N ALA A 437 7.03 13.10 -20.52
CA ALA A 437 6.27 12.39 -21.54
C ALA A 437 4.83 12.89 -21.55
N ASP A 438 4.28 13.11 -22.73
CA ASP A 438 2.84 13.17 -22.98
C ASP A 438 2.45 11.74 -23.43
N ASN A 439 2.03 10.83 -22.53
CA ASN A 439 1.64 10.99 -21.11
C ASN A 439 2.50 10.25 -20.09
N TRP A 440 3.07 9.09 -20.43
CA TRP A 440 3.72 8.19 -19.47
C TRP A 440 4.98 7.55 -20.04
N PHE A 441 5.94 7.17 -19.18
CA PHE A 441 7.15 6.48 -19.63
C PHE A 441 7.74 5.45 -18.66
N LEU A 442 8.52 4.51 -19.21
CA LEU A 442 9.50 3.66 -18.53
C LEU A 442 10.89 3.91 -19.13
N LEU A 443 11.90 4.07 -18.29
CA LEU A 443 13.28 4.30 -18.73
C LEU A 443 14.23 3.27 -18.13
N PHE A 444 15.00 2.66 -19.02
CA PHE A 444 16.05 1.69 -18.74
C PHE A 444 17.42 2.27 -19.06
N ILE A 445 18.42 1.94 -18.26
CA ILE A 445 19.83 2.19 -18.54
C ILE A 445 20.59 0.89 -18.37
N ASN A 446 21.26 0.44 -19.42
CA ASN A 446 22.01 -0.81 -19.50
C ASN A 446 21.15 -2.03 -19.12
N GLY A 447 19.92 -2.08 -19.63
CA GLY A 447 18.97 -3.17 -19.38
C GLY A 447 18.37 -3.20 -17.97
N LYS A 448 18.67 -2.23 -17.11
CA LYS A 448 18.10 -2.09 -15.76
C LYS A 448 17.00 -1.04 -15.79
N LEU A 449 15.81 -1.34 -15.26
CA LEU A 449 14.78 -0.32 -15.06
C LEU A 449 15.30 0.72 -14.06
N ARG A 450 15.33 1.99 -14.46
CA ARG A 450 15.87 3.08 -13.62
C ARG A 450 14.79 4.07 -13.18
N VAL A 451 13.86 4.37 -14.08
CA VAL A 451 12.82 5.38 -13.83
C VAL A 451 11.50 4.89 -14.42
N VAL A 452 10.45 5.03 -13.64
CA VAL A 452 9.06 4.87 -14.08
C VAL A 452 8.40 6.22 -13.83
N ASP A 453 7.56 6.67 -14.74
CA ASP A 453 6.73 7.82 -14.45
C ASP A 453 5.78 7.50 -13.28
N PRO A 454 5.86 8.23 -12.15
CA PRO A 454 5.06 7.94 -10.96
C PRO A 454 3.57 8.30 -11.14
N ILE A 455 3.17 8.92 -12.25
CA ILE A 455 1.78 9.26 -12.55
C ILE A 455 1.38 8.58 -13.85
N GLU A 456 0.47 7.61 -13.76
CA GLU A 456 0.14 6.74 -14.91
C GLU A 456 -0.42 7.47 -16.13
N TYR A 457 -1.15 8.57 -15.96
CA TYR A 457 -1.76 9.31 -17.08
C TYR A 457 -1.99 10.79 -16.83
N MET A 458 -2.57 11.16 -15.67
CA MET A 458 -2.89 12.55 -15.35
C MET A 458 -2.70 12.85 -13.85
N PRO A 459 -2.20 14.05 -13.50
CA PRO A 459 -1.75 15.12 -14.39
C PRO A 459 -0.38 14.80 -15.03
N HIS A 460 -0.08 15.38 -16.19
CA HIS A 460 1.27 15.36 -16.76
C HIS A 460 2.29 15.95 -15.78
N ASN A 461 3.45 15.33 -15.65
CA ASN A 461 4.51 15.72 -14.73
C ASN A 461 5.88 15.75 -15.43
N VAL A 462 6.83 16.37 -14.73
CA VAL A 462 8.25 16.27 -15.05
C VAL A 462 8.88 15.41 -13.96
N VAL A 463 9.59 14.37 -14.35
CA VAL A 463 10.29 13.48 -13.44
C VAL A 463 11.77 13.88 -13.39
N SER A 464 12.24 14.27 -12.21
CA SER A 464 13.65 14.63 -11.95
C SER A 464 14.28 13.67 -10.94
N VAL A 465 15.35 12.98 -11.33
CA VAL A 465 16.06 12.00 -10.48
C VAL A 465 17.57 12.12 -10.65
N ASP A 466 18.33 11.76 -9.61
CA ASP A 466 19.80 11.64 -9.70
C ASP A 466 20.19 10.18 -9.96
N ILE A 467 20.97 9.93 -11.01
CA ILE A 467 21.37 8.58 -11.43
C ILE A 467 22.90 8.47 -11.52
N MET A 468 23.46 7.43 -10.92
CA MET A 468 24.88 7.11 -11.10
C MET A 468 25.12 6.54 -12.51
N PRO A 469 25.96 7.17 -13.35
CA PRO A 469 26.14 6.72 -14.72
C PRO A 469 27.09 5.51 -14.83
N GLU A 470 26.71 4.56 -15.68
CA GLU A 470 27.48 3.37 -16.04
C GLU A 470 27.77 3.42 -17.56
N TYR A 471 28.88 4.05 -17.97
CA TYR A 471 29.20 4.16 -19.40
C TYR A 471 29.92 2.91 -19.95
N PRO A 472 29.75 2.58 -21.25
CA PRO A 472 28.78 3.18 -22.18
C PRO A 472 27.33 2.89 -21.72
N MET A 473 26.45 3.87 -21.89
CA MET A 473 25.03 3.71 -21.54
C MET A 473 24.23 3.34 -22.77
N THR A 474 23.50 2.22 -22.71
CA THR A 474 22.35 1.97 -23.58
C THR A 474 21.11 2.46 -22.85
N ILE A 475 20.49 3.52 -23.36
CA ILE A 475 19.26 4.07 -22.80
C ILE A 475 18.10 3.57 -23.66
N ALA A 476 17.11 2.97 -23.03
CA ALA A 476 15.91 2.50 -23.70
C ALA A 476 14.67 3.06 -22.98
N VAL A 477 13.70 3.56 -23.72
CA VAL A 477 12.50 4.20 -23.16
C VAL A 477 11.26 3.66 -23.84
N MET A 478 10.24 3.30 -23.07
CA MET A 478 8.89 3.13 -23.58
C MET A 478 8.13 4.38 -23.20
N ALA A 479 7.56 5.07 -24.18
CA ALA A 479 6.64 6.18 -23.91
C ALA A 479 5.28 5.86 -24.51
N MET A 480 4.23 6.23 -23.77
CA MET A 480 2.84 5.95 -24.12
C MET A 480 2.01 7.21 -24.05
N ASP A 481 1.18 7.38 -25.08
CA ASP A 481 0.13 8.40 -25.14
C ASP A 481 -1.11 7.94 -24.37
N ASN A 482 -2.04 8.83 -24.04
CA ASN A 482 -3.26 8.50 -23.29
C ASN A 482 -4.37 7.92 -24.18
N ALA A 483 -4.00 7.04 -25.09
CA ALA A 483 -4.91 6.45 -26.07
C ALA A 483 -5.61 5.21 -25.51
N ASP A 484 -6.93 5.14 -25.70
CA ASP A 484 -7.70 3.94 -25.41
C ASP A 484 -7.21 2.77 -26.27
N PRO A 485 -6.91 1.59 -25.70
CA PRO A 485 -6.23 0.50 -26.41
C PRO A 485 -7.07 -0.13 -27.53
N LYS A 486 -8.38 0.12 -27.57
CA LYS A 486 -9.30 -0.43 -28.59
C LYS A 486 -9.52 0.55 -29.74
N THR A 487 -9.52 1.84 -29.45
CA THR A 487 -9.88 2.89 -30.41
C THR A 487 -8.67 3.70 -30.88
N GLY A 488 -7.61 3.78 -30.07
CA GLY A 488 -6.49 4.67 -30.29
C GLY A 488 -6.84 6.14 -30.03
N LEU A 489 -8.03 6.41 -29.50
CA LEU A 489 -8.50 7.75 -29.21
C LEU A 489 -8.19 8.12 -27.77
N GLU A 490 -7.81 9.37 -27.56
CA GLU A 490 -7.73 9.97 -26.25
C GLU A 490 -9.08 10.57 -25.85
N TYR A 491 -9.39 10.48 -24.55
CA TYR A 491 -10.58 11.09 -23.95
C TYR A 491 -11.89 10.75 -24.70
N GLY A 492 -11.91 9.59 -25.37
CA GLY A 492 -13.05 9.05 -26.11
C GLY A 492 -13.22 9.51 -27.56
N ASN A 493 -12.65 10.64 -27.99
CA ASN A 493 -12.86 11.18 -29.35
C ASN A 493 -11.72 12.02 -29.94
N HIS A 494 -10.59 12.17 -29.24
CA HIS A 494 -9.46 12.96 -29.71
C HIS A 494 -8.36 12.05 -30.27
N ILE A 495 -7.66 12.56 -31.29
CA ILE A 495 -6.40 12.00 -31.74
C ILE A 495 -5.30 12.61 -30.85
N GLY A 496 -4.29 11.82 -30.52
CA GLY A 496 -3.28 12.16 -29.52
C GLY A 496 -2.33 13.28 -29.92
N ASP A 497 -1.60 13.79 -28.94
CA ASP A 497 -0.60 14.86 -29.09
C ASP A 497 0.75 14.55 -28.43
N ALA A 498 1.05 13.26 -28.28
CA ALA A 498 2.22 12.64 -27.64
C ALA A 498 3.54 13.42 -27.73
N GLY A 499 4.48 13.09 -26.84
CA GLY A 499 5.87 13.51 -27.03
C GLY A 499 6.78 13.14 -25.88
N LEU A 500 8.05 12.86 -26.19
CA LEU A 500 9.08 12.54 -25.20
C LEU A 500 10.22 13.57 -25.26
N ILE A 501 10.63 14.10 -24.10
CA ILE A 501 11.83 14.93 -23.98
C ILE A 501 12.64 14.53 -22.74
N ILE A 502 13.96 14.36 -22.91
CA ILE A 502 14.87 13.92 -21.85
C ILE A 502 16.14 14.76 -21.86
N ARG A 503 16.63 15.10 -20.67
CA ARG A 503 17.95 15.70 -20.48
C ARG A 503 18.68 15.12 -19.27
N PHE A 504 19.90 14.66 -19.50
CA PHE A 504 20.88 14.33 -18.46
C PHE A 504 21.85 15.51 -18.27
N SER A 505 22.40 15.65 -17.07
CA SER A 505 23.35 16.71 -16.74
C SER A 505 24.73 16.54 -17.37
N ASP A 506 25.05 15.37 -17.94
CA ASP A 506 26.28 15.14 -18.72
C ASP A 506 26.22 15.72 -20.15
N GLY A 507 25.07 16.25 -20.56
CA GLY A 507 24.83 16.77 -21.91
C GLY A 507 24.08 15.80 -22.83
N THR A 508 23.79 14.58 -22.39
CA THR A 508 22.92 13.65 -23.13
C THR A 508 21.50 14.21 -23.18
N VAL A 509 20.93 14.29 -24.37
CA VAL A 509 19.59 14.82 -24.62
C VAL A 509 18.84 14.00 -25.67
N THR A 510 17.52 14.09 -25.68
CA THR A 510 16.71 13.61 -26.82
C THR A 510 16.94 14.45 -28.06
N ASP A 511 17.24 13.78 -29.16
CA ASP A 511 17.43 14.37 -30.50
C ASP A 511 17.09 13.34 -31.60
N ALA A 512 17.20 13.74 -32.86
CA ALA A 512 16.90 12.90 -34.03
C ALA A 512 17.86 11.70 -34.23
N LYS A 513 18.87 11.49 -33.36
CA LYS A 513 19.77 10.33 -33.46
C LYS A 513 19.23 9.12 -32.69
N TRP A 514 18.28 9.34 -31.78
CA TRP A 514 17.61 8.25 -31.08
C TRP A 514 16.87 7.37 -32.09
N LYS A 515 16.84 6.06 -31.85
CA LYS A 515 15.97 5.13 -32.57
C LYS A 515 14.56 5.22 -32.00
N ALA A 516 13.55 5.06 -32.86
CA ALA A 516 12.14 5.03 -32.48
C ALA A 516 11.37 3.99 -33.29
N LYS A 517 10.48 3.23 -32.64
CA LYS A 517 9.52 2.36 -33.31
C LYS A 517 8.20 2.31 -32.56
N SER A 518 7.09 2.49 -33.28
CA SER A 518 5.73 2.37 -32.77
C SER A 518 5.29 0.90 -32.69
N PHE A 519 4.61 0.55 -31.60
CA PHE A 519 4.03 -0.78 -31.36
C PHE A 519 2.53 -0.75 -31.10
N PHE A 520 1.96 0.44 -30.92
CA PHE A 520 0.52 0.65 -30.87
C PHE A 520 0.21 1.87 -31.74
N LYS A 521 -0.58 1.68 -32.79
CA LYS A 521 -1.00 2.73 -33.71
C LYS A 521 -2.52 2.81 -33.83
N GLY A 522 -3.12 3.98 -33.69
CA GLY A 522 -4.52 4.23 -33.99
C GLY A 522 -5.00 5.62 -33.56
N PRO A 523 -6.20 6.05 -33.99
CA PRO A 523 -7.09 5.38 -34.93
C PRO A 523 -6.50 5.32 -36.35
N LEU A 524 -6.49 4.15 -36.97
CA LEU A 524 -5.98 3.95 -38.33
C LEU A 524 -6.76 4.83 -39.32
N ASN A 525 -6.04 5.35 -40.30
CA ASN A 525 -6.56 6.32 -41.29
C ASN A 525 -7.15 7.60 -40.68
N ARG A 526 -6.89 7.88 -39.39
CA ARG A 526 -7.48 9.01 -38.65
C ARG A 526 -9.01 8.97 -38.62
N ASP A 527 -9.63 7.78 -38.76
CA ASP A 527 -11.08 7.61 -38.68
C ASP A 527 -11.52 7.53 -37.22
N THR A 528 -12.01 8.65 -36.69
CA THR A 528 -12.50 8.74 -35.31
C THR A 528 -13.94 8.24 -35.15
N ALA A 529 -14.68 8.08 -36.25
CA ALA A 529 -16.06 7.61 -36.23
C ALA A 529 -16.14 6.07 -36.18
N ASN A 530 -15.18 5.39 -36.83
CA ASN A 530 -15.05 3.93 -36.81
C ASN A 530 -13.60 3.54 -36.48
N PRO A 531 -13.14 3.81 -35.25
CA PRO A 531 -11.74 3.68 -34.91
C PRO A 531 -11.26 2.23 -35.00
N GLN A 532 -10.10 2.06 -35.63
CA GLN A 532 -9.37 0.80 -35.69
C GLN A 532 -7.95 1.02 -35.17
N VAL A 533 -7.38 -0.01 -34.56
CA VAL A 533 -6.02 0.05 -34.02
C VAL A 533 -5.16 -1.06 -34.60
N ARG A 534 -3.85 -0.83 -34.65
CA ARG A 534 -2.84 -1.84 -34.95
C ARG A 534 -1.90 -1.97 -33.76
N HIS A 535 -1.80 -3.18 -33.24
CA HIS A 535 -0.82 -3.56 -32.22
C HIS A 535 0.23 -4.46 -32.85
N GLU A 536 1.50 -4.19 -32.57
CA GLU A 536 2.63 -5.08 -32.82
C GLU A 536 3.12 -5.63 -31.48
N SER A 537 3.53 -6.89 -31.44
CA SER A 537 4.13 -7.47 -30.24
C SER A 537 5.42 -6.75 -29.90
N ILE A 538 5.52 -6.22 -28.69
CA ILE A 538 6.75 -5.65 -28.16
C ILE A 538 7.81 -6.77 -28.07
N PRO A 539 9.00 -6.62 -28.67
CA PRO A 539 10.04 -7.64 -28.63
C PRO A 539 10.49 -7.90 -27.20
N ALA A 540 10.67 -9.17 -26.83
CA ALA A 540 11.29 -9.52 -25.56
C ALA A 540 12.69 -8.90 -25.45
N ASN A 541 13.05 -8.46 -24.25
CA ASN A 541 14.36 -7.85 -23.96
C ASN A 541 14.70 -6.62 -24.84
N TRP A 542 13.71 -5.90 -25.39
CA TRP A 542 13.93 -4.69 -26.18
C TRP A 542 14.76 -3.60 -25.47
N TYR A 543 14.83 -3.64 -24.14
CA TYR A 543 15.61 -2.74 -23.28
C TYR A 543 17.06 -3.19 -23.04
N ALA A 544 17.44 -4.39 -23.47
CA ALA A 544 18.77 -4.94 -23.24
C ALA A 544 19.87 -4.21 -24.04
N VAL A 545 21.11 -4.31 -23.57
CA VAL A 545 22.30 -3.66 -24.18
C VAL A 545 22.58 -4.21 -25.58
N ASP A 546 22.36 -5.50 -25.77
CA ASP A 546 22.63 -6.29 -26.98
C ASP A 546 21.42 -6.43 -27.91
N PHE A 547 20.28 -5.81 -27.58
CA PHE A 547 19.13 -5.79 -28.49
C PHE A 547 19.46 -5.07 -29.80
N ASP A 548 19.16 -5.71 -30.92
CA ASP A 548 19.38 -5.20 -32.27
C ASP A 548 18.23 -4.27 -32.70
N ASP A 549 18.49 -2.97 -32.64
CA ASP A 549 17.61 -1.89 -33.11
C ASP A 549 18.03 -1.31 -34.47
N SER A 550 18.92 -1.99 -35.21
CA SER A 550 19.43 -1.50 -36.49
C SER A 550 18.33 -1.28 -37.54
N GLY A 551 17.25 -2.09 -37.47
CA GLY A 551 16.07 -1.96 -38.31
C GLY A 551 15.09 -0.85 -37.89
N TRP A 552 15.31 -0.16 -36.77
CA TRP A 552 14.44 0.92 -36.32
C TRP A 552 14.79 2.23 -37.03
N ALA A 553 13.76 2.99 -37.35
CA ALA A 553 13.92 4.34 -37.86
C ALA A 553 14.51 5.24 -36.76
N ASN A 554 15.10 6.36 -37.18
CA ASN A 554 15.45 7.41 -36.24
C ASN A 554 14.19 8.15 -35.79
N ALA A 555 14.24 8.73 -34.59
CA ALA A 555 13.16 9.51 -34.03
C ALA A 555 12.96 10.82 -34.80
N THR A 556 11.70 11.23 -34.95
CA THR A 556 11.33 12.51 -35.54
C THR A 556 11.30 13.58 -34.46
N VAL A 557 11.87 14.75 -34.74
CA VAL A 557 11.84 15.89 -33.84
C VAL A 557 10.57 16.71 -34.08
N TYR A 558 9.86 17.02 -33.01
CA TYR A 558 8.68 17.88 -33.00
C TYR A 558 8.94 19.17 -32.22
N THR A 559 8.20 20.22 -32.55
CA THR A 559 8.31 21.50 -31.83
C THR A 559 7.44 21.49 -30.58
N GLU A 560 7.75 22.35 -29.60
CA GLU A 560 6.93 22.50 -28.39
C GLU A 560 5.48 22.89 -28.75
N GLU A 561 5.28 23.68 -29.81
CA GLU A 561 3.95 24.09 -30.28
C GLU A 561 3.15 22.93 -30.86
N ARG A 562 3.82 21.88 -31.34
CA ARG A 562 3.18 20.69 -31.91
C ARG A 562 2.75 19.69 -30.85
N VAL A 563 3.58 19.52 -29.82
CA VAL A 563 3.31 18.62 -28.67
C VAL A 563 2.37 19.30 -27.66
N LYS A 564 2.46 20.63 -27.51
CA LYS A 564 1.69 21.42 -26.52
C LYS A 564 1.79 20.82 -25.10
N PRO A 565 3.01 20.68 -24.57
CA PRO A 565 3.22 20.09 -23.25
C PRO A 565 2.55 20.94 -22.16
N LYS A 566 2.15 20.32 -21.06
CA LYS A 566 1.32 20.99 -20.04
C LYS A 566 2.14 21.79 -19.02
N GLU A 567 1.44 22.42 -18.07
CA GLU A 567 2.00 23.38 -17.10
C GLU A 567 3.23 22.86 -16.33
N SER A 568 3.32 21.56 -16.08
CA SER A 568 4.49 20.95 -15.41
C SER A 568 5.77 21.10 -16.24
N PHE A 569 5.69 20.93 -17.57
CA PHE A 569 6.80 21.21 -18.47
C PHE A 569 7.14 22.70 -18.48
N ASP A 570 6.14 23.58 -18.56
CA ASP A 570 6.38 25.03 -18.59
C ASP A 570 7.16 25.52 -17.38
N LYS A 571 6.84 24.99 -16.19
CA LYS A 571 7.56 25.29 -14.94
C LYS A 571 9.00 24.80 -14.95
N ALA A 572 9.29 23.69 -15.64
CA ALA A 572 10.60 23.07 -15.71
C ALA A 572 11.31 23.27 -17.07
N ARG A 573 10.84 24.18 -17.93
CA ARG A 573 11.34 24.29 -19.31
C ARG A 573 12.86 24.46 -19.38
N GLY A 574 13.43 25.22 -18.44
CA GLY A 574 14.88 25.43 -18.34
C GLY A 574 15.69 24.15 -18.05
N ASP A 575 15.08 23.14 -17.42
CA ASP A 575 15.72 21.86 -17.10
C ASP A 575 15.95 20.97 -18.34
N PHE A 576 15.35 21.33 -19.49
CA PHE A 576 15.43 20.62 -20.78
C PHE A 576 16.28 21.36 -21.83
N ALA A 577 17.10 22.33 -21.42
CA ALA A 577 17.93 23.11 -22.35
C ALA A 577 18.77 22.23 -23.30
N GLY A 578 18.56 22.42 -24.60
CA GLY A 578 19.25 21.68 -25.66
C GLY A 578 18.59 20.36 -26.08
N ALA A 579 17.63 19.86 -25.30
CA ALA A 579 16.83 18.70 -25.68
C ALA A 579 15.73 19.07 -26.67
N LYS A 580 15.26 18.07 -27.41
CA LYS A 580 14.17 18.18 -28.38
C LYS A 580 13.07 17.19 -28.03
N PHE A 581 11.82 17.60 -28.24
CA PHE A 581 10.72 16.64 -28.26
C PHE A 581 10.93 15.68 -29.42
N ILE A 582 10.85 14.39 -29.14
CA ILE A 582 10.98 13.33 -30.12
C ILE A 582 9.79 12.37 -30.05
N TRP A 583 9.48 11.77 -31.19
CA TRP A 583 8.55 10.65 -31.30
C TRP A 583 8.93 9.73 -32.47
N SER A 584 8.09 8.75 -32.80
CA SER A 584 8.13 8.11 -34.13
C SER A 584 7.62 9.07 -35.21
N GLU A 585 7.48 8.60 -36.46
CA GLU A 585 7.10 9.44 -37.60
C GLU A 585 5.69 10.07 -37.50
N ASP A 586 4.78 9.46 -36.74
CA ASP A 586 3.38 9.90 -36.64
C ASP A 586 2.99 10.17 -35.20
N LEU A 587 3.27 11.39 -34.74
CA LEU A 587 2.94 11.88 -33.38
C LEU A 587 1.48 11.64 -32.97
N ASP A 588 0.56 11.72 -33.92
CA ASP A 588 -0.88 11.68 -33.67
C ASP A 588 -1.41 10.27 -33.37
N LEU A 589 -0.84 9.27 -34.06
CA LEU A 589 -1.42 7.93 -34.09
C LEU A 589 -0.57 6.90 -33.39
N ASP A 590 0.73 7.16 -33.23
CA ASP A 590 1.64 6.20 -32.64
C ASP A 590 1.59 6.31 -31.12
N ASN A 591 0.70 5.55 -30.49
CA ASN A 591 0.32 5.68 -29.08
C ASN A 591 1.26 4.94 -28.11
N THR A 592 2.10 4.02 -28.58
CA THR A 592 3.16 3.39 -27.78
C THR A 592 4.42 3.29 -28.61
N VAL A 593 5.47 4.01 -28.21
CA VAL A 593 6.72 4.10 -28.94
C VAL A 593 7.88 3.69 -28.04
N LEU A 594 8.74 2.83 -28.57
CA LEU A 594 10.00 2.47 -27.94
C LEU A 594 11.13 3.29 -28.55
N PHE A 595 11.97 3.85 -27.70
CA PHE A 595 13.14 4.62 -28.05
C PHE A 595 14.42 3.97 -27.56
N ARG A 596 15.50 4.08 -28.32
CA ARG A 596 16.81 3.58 -27.92
C ARG A 596 17.94 4.51 -28.36
N THR A 597 18.98 4.62 -27.54
CA THR A 597 20.23 5.30 -27.90
C THR A 597 21.42 4.71 -27.15
N LYS A 598 22.62 4.89 -27.70
CA LYS A 598 23.89 4.55 -27.05
C LYS A 598 24.70 5.81 -26.79
N VAL A 599 25.22 5.93 -25.57
CA VAL A 599 26.00 7.07 -25.10
C VAL A 599 27.37 6.58 -24.65
N GLU A 600 28.41 7.07 -25.30
CA GLU A 600 29.79 6.76 -24.95
C GLU A 600 30.24 7.48 -23.69
N ALA A 601 31.28 6.95 -23.05
CA ALA A 601 31.86 7.58 -21.87
C ALA A 601 32.42 8.98 -22.22
N PRO A 602 32.13 10.01 -21.42
CA PRO A 602 32.74 11.31 -21.61
C PRO A 602 34.26 11.23 -21.39
N ALA A 603 35.01 12.12 -22.05
CA ALA A 603 36.46 12.14 -21.96
C ALA A 603 36.92 12.24 -20.49
N GLY A 604 37.80 11.31 -20.08
CA GLY A 604 38.32 11.26 -18.71
C GLY A 604 37.38 10.61 -17.69
N TYR A 605 36.25 10.04 -18.11
CA TYR A 605 35.43 9.18 -17.25
C TYR A 605 36.28 8.03 -16.71
N LYS A 606 36.11 7.75 -15.43
CA LYS A 606 36.70 6.60 -14.75
C LYS A 606 35.57 5.81 -14.10
N PRO A 607 35.51 4.49 -14.29
CA PRO A 607 34.45 3.70 -13.67
C PRO A 607 34.45 3.87 -12.15
N ARG A 608 33.25 4.01 -11.58
CA ARG A 608 33.08 4.07 -10.13
C ARG A 608 32.94 2.66 -9.56
N TRP A 609 33.42 2.46 -8.34
CA TRP A 609 33.13 1.24 -7.62
C TRP A 609 31.63 1.19 -7.31
N THR A 610 30.93 0.25 -7.93
CA THR A 610 29.56 -0.08 -7.56
C THR A 610 29.60 -1.29 -6.65
N ALA A 611 28.80 -1.29 -5.58
CA ALA A 611 28.56 -2.52 -4.84
C ALA A 611 28.04 -3.56 -5.84
N LYS A 612 28.56 -4.79 -5.80
CA LYS A 612 27.89 -5.91 -6.48
C LYS A 612 26.67 -6.23 -5.62
N PRO A 613 25.45 -5.84 -6.01
CA PRO A 613 24.28 -6.24 -5.24
C PRO A 613 24.23 -7.77 -5.22
N GLU A 614 23.78 -8.34 -4.11
CA GLU A 614 23.50 -9.79 -4.00
C GLU A 614 22.52 -10.25 -5.09
N VAL A 615 21.69 -9.32 -5.56
CA VAL A 615 20.68 -9.51 -6.59
C VAL A 615 21.04 -8.68 -7.84
N ASP A 616 21.22 -9.34 -8.99
CA ASP A 616 21.43 -8.65 -10.27
C ASP A 616 20.15 -7.93 -10.70
N LEU A 617 20.15 -6.59 -10.63
CA LEU A 617 19.01 -5.77 -11.04
C LEU A 617 18.61 -5.95 -12.52
N GLY A 618 19.53 -6.36 -13.39
CA GLY A 618 19.22 -6.72 -14.77
C GLY A 618 18.41 -8.01 -14.84
N GLU A 619 18.75 -9.00 -14.00
CA GLU A 619 18.00 -10.25 -13.89
C GLU A 619 16.62 -10.03 -13.24
N VAL A 620 16.53 -9.20 -12.20
CA VAL A 620 15.24 -8.78 -11.62
C VAL A 620 14.37 -8.08 -12.67
N THR A 621 14.96 -7.18 -13.45
CA THR A 621 14.24 -6.48 -14.53
C THR A 621 13.69 -7.47 -15.55
N LYS A 622 14.49 -8.47 -15.96
CA LYS A 622 14.02 -9.56 -16.84
C LYS A 622 12.88 -10.37 -16.22
N GLN A 623 12.98 -10.72 -14.94
CA GLN A 623 11.97 -11.51 -14.24
C GLN A 623 10.65 -10.77 -14.00
N LEU A 624 10.71 -9.43 -13.87
CA LEU A 624 9.52 -8.58 -13.72
C LEU A 624 8.82 -8.32 -15.06
N LEU A 625 9.57 -8.22 -16.17
CA LEU A 625 9.04 -7.78 -17.47
C LEU A 625 8.82 -8.89 -18.50
N ASN A 626 9.39 -10.08 -18.30
CA ASN A 626 9.20 -11.24 -19.19
C ASN A 626 8.21 -12.28 -18.61
N ARG A 627 7.28 -11.87 -17.74
CA ARG A 627 6.15 -12.71 -17.27
C ARG A 627 4.89 -12.44 -18.07
#